data_AF-A0A317P2N5-F1
#
_entry.id   AF-A0A317P2N5-F1
#
_cell.length_a   1.000
_cell.length_b   1.000
_cell.length_c   1.000
_cell.angle_alpha   90.00
_cell.angle_beta   90.00
_cell.angle_gamma   90.00
#
_symmetry.space_group_name_H-M   'P 1'
#
loop_
_entity.id
_entity.type
_entity.pdbx_description
1 polymer ?
#
loop_
_entity_poly.entity_id
_entity_poly.type
_entity_poly.pdbx_seq_one_letter_code
_entity_poly.pdbx_strand_id
1 'polypeptide(L)'
;MLHMMTKDRRPVRTALAALLGTVALLTASCGDDPKPAPTQPTRTSAAAVDPGGGAGSFSIALPGSLAADFATLQQGFRGGVGLAIMPVGGDKMVTFGSWTSGPAWSTIKVPLAIAALRNNASYSATASSAITASDNGAADTLWQSLGSGADAAAAVEGVLREGGDTKTTVPTQRTRADASIYGQAEWTLADQVRFASRLPCIAQSQRVVGLMQQIVPSHRWGLGAFTSAEFKGGWGPDPSGKYLVRQFGLIDSPSGRIAIAFAAQPDSGSFNDGMTMLDKMATLVSGHLDELAGGHCA
;
A
#
# COMPACT_ATOMS: atom_id res chain seq x y z
N MET A 1 -23.11 -33.88 -39.41
CA MET A 1 -23.05 -32.89 -40.52
C MET A 1 -21.91 -31.94 -40.19
N LEU A 2 -20.73 -32.26 -40.71
CA LEU A 2 -19.46 -31.58 -40.48
C LEU A 2 -19.27 -30.61 -41.66
N HIS A 3 -18.94 -29.34 -41.46
CA HIS A 3 -18.40 -28.45 -42.50
C HIS A 3 -17.33 -27.55 -41.91
N MET A 4 -16.09 -28.06 -41.94
CA MET A 4 -14.86 -27.28 -41.91
C MET A 4 -14.70 -26.61 -43.28
N MET A 5 -14.44 -25.29 -43.31
CA MET A 5 -13.91 -24.61 -44.49
C MET A 5 -12.39 -24.47 -44.33
N THR A 6 -11.66 -25.40 -44.90
CA THR A 6 -10.23 -25.29 -45.19
C THR A 6 -10.04 -24.54 -46.51
N LYS A 7 -9.25 -23.46 -46.48
CA LYS A 7 -8.82 -22.75 -47.69
C LYS A 7 -7.47 -23.31 -48.16
N ASP A 8 -7.47 -23.67 -49.44
CA ASP A 8 -6.48 -24.45 -50.16
C ASP A 8 -5.33 -23.58 -50.71
N ARG A 9 -4.10 -24.12 -50.68
CA ARG A 9 -3.04 -24.10 -51.74
C ARG A 9 -2.42 -22.74 -52.16
N ARG A 10 -1.12 -22.59 -52.45
CA ARG A 10 -0.03 -23.50 -52.87
C ARG A 10 1.33 -22.77 -52.75
N PRO A 11 2.47 -23.49 -52.83
CA PRO A 11 3.82 -22.97 -52.60
C PRO A 11 4.47 -22.44 -53.89
N VAL A 12 5.38 -21.46 -53.77
CA VAL A 12 6.29 -21.06 -54.84
C VAL A 12 7.68 -21.61 -54.52
N ARG A 13 8.25 -22.33 -55.49
CA ARG A 13 9.57 -22.97 -55.45
C ARG A 13 10.65 -22.07 -56.08
N THR A 14 11.84 -22.15 -55.48
CA THR A 14 13.20 -22.15 -56.07
C THR A 14 13.69 -20.97 -56.91
N ALA A 15 14.84 -20.42 -56.51
CA ALA A 15 16.02 -20.33 -57.37
C ALA A 15 17.32 -20.31 -56.54
N LEU A 16 18.22 -21.24 -56.88
CA LEU A 16 19.61 -21.37 -56.45
C LEU A 16 20.48 -20.46 -57.34
N ALA A 17 21.52 -19.83 -56.79
CA ALA A 17 22.70 -19.48 -57.56
C ALA A 17 23.93 -19.44 -56.65
N ALA A 18 24.82 -20.42 -56.87
CA ALA A 18 26.16 -20.50 -56.32
C ALA A 18 27.14 -19.72 -57.20
N LEU A 19 28.19 -19.16 -56.61
CA LEU A 19 29.43 -18.82 -57.31
C LEU A 19 30.63 -19.00 -56.36
N LEU A 20 31.60 -19.75 -56.89
CA LEU A 20 32.86 -20.18 -56.28
C LEU A 20 33.97 -19.11 -56.38
N GLY A 21 34.99 -19.27 -55.52
CA GLY A 21 36.33 -18.68 -55.61
C GLY A 21 36.71 -18.00 -54.29
N THR A 22 37.83 -18.23 -53.61
CA THR A 22 39.12 -18.84 -53.96
C THR A 22 39.85 -19.15 -52.65
N VAL A 23 40.67 -20.20 -52.63
CA VAL A 23 41.55 -20.57 -51.51
C VAL A 23 42.80 -19.69 -51.51
N ALA A 24 43.16 -19.14 -50.35
CA ALA A 24 44.51 -18.65 -50.07
C ALA A 24 44.90 -19.07 -48.65
N LEU A 25 45.85 -20.01 -48.54
CA LEU A 25 46.57 -20.32 -47.30
C LEU A 25 47.65 -19.27 -47.09
N LEU A 26 47.66 -18.58 -45.94
CA LEU A 26 48.86 -18.01 -45.35
C LEU A 26 48.80 -18.10 -43.81
N THR A 27 49.99 -18.20 -43.25
CA THR A 27 50.39 -18.78 -41.98
C THR A 27 50.07 -17.98 -40.72
N ALA A 28 50.04 -18.72 -39.60
CA ALA A 28 49.85 -18.28 -38.23
C ALA A 28 50.71 -17.10 -37.78
N SER A 29 50.09 -16.19 -37.02
CA SER A 29 50.74 -15.41 -35.96
C SER A 29 49.73 -15.20 -34.84
N CYS A 30 50.08 -15.68 -33.63
CA CYS A 30 49.28 -15.52 -32.44
C CYS A 30 49.24 -14.04 -32.00
N GLY A 31 48.04 -13.56 -31.72
CA GLY A 31 47.77 -12.28 -31.06
C GLY A 31 46.35 -12.35 -30.50
N ASP A 32 46.23 -12.54 -29.18
CA ASP A 32 44.96 -12.60 -28.47
C ASP A 32 44.33 -11.19 -28.40
N ASP A 33 43.37 -10.92 -29.28
CA ASP A 33 42.45 -9.79 -29.15
C ASP A 33 41.16 -10.21 -28.44
N PRO A 34 40.64 -9.44 -27.45
CA PRO A 34 39.50 -9.86 -26.64
C PRO A 34 38.19 -9.84 -27.44
N LYS A 35 37.50 -10.97 -27.42
CA LYS A 35 36.11 -11.14 -27.88
C LYS A 35 35.17 -10.13 -27.20
N PRO A 36 34.34 -9.34 -27.93
CA PRO A 36 33.31 -8.53 -27.30
C PRO A 36 32.26 -9.45 -26.66
N ALA A 37 32.05 -9.30 -25.36
CA ALA A 37 30.98 -9.99 -24.65
C ALA A 37 29.60 -9.49 -25.14
N PRO A 38 28.55 -10.33 -25.12
CA PRO A 38 27.20 -9.86 -25.40
C PRO A 38 26.78 -8.83 -24.34
N THR A 39 26.37 -7.64 -24.76
CA THR A 39 25.84 -6.60 -23.89
C THR A 39 24.56 -7.12 -23.22
N GLN A 40 24.64 -7.51 -21.95
CA GLN A 40 23.47 -7.69 -21.11
C GLN A 40 22.73 -6.34 -21.03
N PRO A 41 21.38 -6.30 -21.15
CA PRO A 41 20.65 -5.08 -20.88
C PRO A 41 20.89 -4.72 -19.42
N THR A 42 21.60 -3.60 -19.20
CA THR A 42 21.75 -2.99 -17.89
C THR A 42 20.35 -2.65 -17.40
N ARG A 43 19.84 -3.38 -16.40
CA ARG A 43 18.65 -2.93 -15.67
C ARG A 43 19.04 -1.64 -14.98
N THR A 44 18.51 -0.53 -15.47
CA THR A 44 18.56 0.75 -14.78
C THR A 44 17.77 0.58 -13.48
N SER A 45 18.45 0.25 -12.39
CA SER A 45 17.87 0.33 -11.06
C SER A 45 17.58 1.81 -10.81
N ALA A 46 16.30 2.17 -10.67
CA ALA A 46 15.91 3.48 -10.20
C ALA A 46 16.46 3.65 -8.77
N ALA A 47 17.54 4.42 -8.64
CA ALA A 47 18.15 4.70 -7.35
C ALA A 47 17.16 5.48 -6.47
N ALA A 48 16.78 4.87 -5.34
CA ALA A 48 16.05 5.55 -4.28
C ALA A 48 16.98 6.54 -3.56
N VAL A 49 16.91 7.83 -3.92
CA VAL A 49 17.66 8.92 -3.27
C VAL A 49 16.90 9.44 -2.04
N ASP A 50 17.68 9.71 -1.00
CA ASP A 50 17.33 10.22 0.33
C ASP A 50 17.20 11.77 0.33
N PRO A 51 16.18 12.39 0.96
CA PRO A 51 16.18 13.82 1.26
C PRO A 51 16.35 14.08 2.76
N GLY A 52 17.50 13.70 3.31
CA GLY A 52 17.99 14.23 4.58
C GLY A 52 18.75 15.54 4.38
N GLY A 53 18.04 16.66 4.20
CA GLY A 53 18.64 18.00 4.33
C GLY A 53 18.14 19.04 3.33
N GLY A 54 17.23 19.91 3.79
CA GLY A 54 17.02 21.29 3.34
C GLY A 54 17.37 21.67 1.89
N ALA A 55 16.63 21.15 0.91
CA ALA A 55 16.32 21.82 -0.36
C ALA A 55 15.25 20.96 -1.06
N GLY A 56 14.16 21.59 -1.49
CA GLY A 56 13.02 20.89 -2.11
C GLY A 56 13.48 19.93 -3.20
N SER A 57 13.27 18.64 -2.96
CA SER A 57 13.62 17.59 -3.91
C SER A 57 12.50 17.49 -4.96
N PHE A 58 12.81 17.89 -6.18
CA PHE A 58 11.93 17.63 -7.32
C PHE A 58 12.02 16.14 -7.66
N SER A 59 10.98 15.37 -7.33
CA SER A 59 10.79 14.04 -7.88
C SER A 59 10.45 14.19 -9.37
N ILE A 60 11.40 13.90 -10.25
CA ILE A 60 11.11 13.78 -11.68
C ILE A 60 10.29 12.52 -11.84
N ALA A 61 8.99 12.67 -12.07
CA ALA A 61 8.11 11.59 -12.45
C ALA A 61 8.50 11.13 -13.87
N LEU A 62 9.36 10.10 -13.95
CA LEU A 62 9.71 9.49 -15.22
C LEU A 62 8.47 8.81 -15.81
N PRO A 63 8.21 8.92 -17.13
CA PRO A 63 7.10 8.21 -17.76
C PRO A 63 7.12 6.72 -17.43
N GLY A 64 5.96 6.18 -17.03
CA GLY A 64 5.81 4.78 -16.61
C GLY A 64 6.26 4.46 -15.19
N SER A 65 6.68 5.45 -14.40
CA SER A 65 6.88 5.28 -12.95
C SER A 65 5.57 5.41 -12.19
N LEU A 66 5.51 4.82 -10.99
CA LEU A 66 4.37 4.99 -10.06
C LEU A 66 4.01 6.47 -9.87
N ALA A 67 5.00 7.37 -9.80
CA ALA A 67 4.78 8.79 -9.60
C ALA A 67 4.04 9.45 -10.78
N ALA A 68 4.43 9.12 -12.02
CA ALA A 68 3.82 9.67 -13.22
C ALA A 68 2.40 9.13 -13.42
N ASP A 69 2.22 7.83 -13.20
CA ASP A 69 0.93 7.18 -13.39
C ASP A 69 -0.06 7.54 -12.27
N PHE A 70 0.42 7.78 -11.04
CA PHE A 70 -0.40 8.37 -9.98
C PHE A 70 -0.87 9.79 -10.33
N ALA A 71 0.04 10.64 -10.84
CA ALA A 71 -0.32 12.01 -11.24
C ALA A 71 -1.39 12.01 -12.34
N THR A 72 -1.28 11.08 -13.30
CA THR A 72 -2.27 10.88 -14.36
C THR A 72 -3.60 10.37 -13.79
N LEU A 73 -3.57 9.37 -12.91
CA LEU A 73 -4.76 8.84 -12.26
C LEU A 73 -5.50 9.93 -11.47
N GLN A 74 -4.77 10.77 -10.73
CA GLN A 74 -5.35 11.85 -9.94
C GLN A 74 -6.11 12.87 -10.80
N GLN A 75 -5.62 13.19 -12.00
CA GLN A 75 -6.32 14.11 -12.92
C GLN A 75 -7.68 13.56 -13.37
N GLY A 76 -7.86 12.24 -13.37
CA GLY A 76 -9.13 11.58 -13.67
C GLY A 76 -10.13 11.55 -12.50
N PHE A 77 -9.72 11.95 -11.29
CA PHE A 77 -10.59 11.97 -10.13
C PHE A 77 -11.31 13.31 -9.95
N ARG A 78 -12.52 13.23 -9.38
CA ARG A 78 -13.28 14.36 -8.84
C ARG A 78 -13.21 14.28 -7.32
N GLY A 79 -12.29 15.02 -6.72
CA GLY A 79 -12.04 15.01 -5.28
C GLY A 79 -10.56 14.90 -4.92
N GLY A 80 -10.28 14.75 -3.63
CA GLY A 80 -8.93 14.56 -3.10
C GLY A 80 -8.56 13.10 -2.99
N VAL A 81 -7.30 12.76 -3.32
CA VAL A 81 -6.69 11.45 -3.03
C VAL A 81 -5.31 11.63 -2.45
N GLY A 82 -4.87 10.64 -1.68
CA GLY A 82 -3.52 10.57 -1.17
C GLY A 82 -3.06 9.14 -1.00
N LEU A 83 -1.76 8.92 -1.16
CA LEU A 83 -1.08 7.63 -1.01
C LEU A 83 0.25 7.85 -0.31
N ALA A 84 0.57 7.00 0.66
CA ALA A 84 1.87 6.95 1.31
C ALA A 84 2.35 5.49 1.39
N ILE A 85 3.62 5.25 1.09
CA ILE A 85 4.23 3.91 1.06
C ILE A 85 5.58 3.96 1.80
N MET A 86 5.88 2.90 2.56
CA MET A 86 7.17 2.69 3.22
C MET A 86 7.57 1.20 3.18
N PRO A 87 8.87 0.87 3.07
CA PRO A 87 9.34 -0.49 3.36
C PRO A 87 9.07 -0.83 4.83
N VAL A 88 8.62 -2.06 5.10
CA VAL A 88 8.52 -2.56 6.47
C VAL A 88 9.89 -2.52 7.13
N GLY A 89 9.96 -2.01 8.37
CA GLY A 89 11.21 -1.87 9.11
C GLY A 89 12.15 -0.77 8.60
N GLY A 90 11.81 -0.06 7.52
CA GLY A 90 12.61 1.02 6.97
C GLY A 90 12.06 2.42 7.26
N ASP A 91 12.84 3.44 6.87
CA ASP A 91 12.56 4.85 7.15
C ASP A 91 12.26 5.69 5.89
N LYS A 92 12.48 5.12 4.70
CA LYS A 92 12.23 5.82 3.43
C LYS A 92 10.74 5.83 3.11
N MET A 93 10.14 7.01 3.08
CA MET A 93 8.74 7.21 2.75
C MET A 93 8.58 7.87 1.40
N VAL A 94 7.61 7.41 0.62
CA VAL A 94 7.12 8.11 -0.58
C VAL A 94 5.67 8.49 -0.37
N THR A 95 5.30 9.67 -0.83
CA THR A 95 3.93 10.19 -0.72
C THR A 95 3.48 10.79 -2.04
N PHE A 96 2.19 10.65 -2.33
CA PHE A 96 1.56 11.15 -3.54
C PHE A 96 0.20 11.75 -3.22
N GLY A 97 -0.19 12.71 -4.03
CA GLY A 97 -1.53 13.27 -4.07
C GLY A 97 -1.78 14.50 -3.20
N SER A 98 -3.00 15.01 -3.28
CA SER A 98 -3.42 16.26 -2.64
C SER A 98 -4.01 16.07 -1.23
N TRP A 99 -4.50 14.87 -0.91
CA TRP A 99 -5.07 14.57 0.39
C TRP A 99 -4.01 14.02 1.34
N THR A 100 -3.92 14.55 2.56
CA THR A 100 -2.81 14.21 3.48
C THR A 100 -3.25 13.84 4.90
N SER A 101 -4.39 14.34 5.38
CA SER A 101 -4.84 14.15 6.75
C SER A 101 -6.36 14.21 6.87
N GLY A 102 -6.85 13.52 7.90
CA GLY A 102 -8.25 13.51 8.32
C GLY A 102 -8.45 12.52 9.46
N PRO A 103 -9.70 12.35 9.92
CA PRO A 103 -10.03 11.42 11.00
C PRO A 103 -9.62 9.98 10.65
N ALA A 104 -9.13 9.26 11.65
CA ALA A 104 -8.71 7.88 11.52
C ALA A 104 -9.89 6.94 11.20
N TRP A 105 -11.10 7.29 11.64
CA TRP A 105 -12.26 6.40 11.57
C TRP A 105 -11.90 5.02 12.16
N SER A 106 -12.38 3.93 11.55
CA SER A 106 -12.11 2.57 12.03
C SER A 106 -10.68 2.08 11.81
N THR A 107 -9.78 2.87 11.20
CA THR A 107 -8.36 2.47 11.07
C THR A 107 -7.65 2.43 12.42
N ILE A 108 -8.01 3.33 13.35
CA ILE A 108 -7.45 3.38 14.73
C ILE A 108 -7.78 2.12 15.56
N LYS A 109 -8.71 1.27 15.10
CA LYS A 109 -9.04 0.02 15.79
C LYS A 109 -7.84 -0.93 15.87
N VAL A 110 -6.86 -0.80 14.98
CA VAL A 110 -5.63 -1.61 15.01
C VAL A 110 -4.81 -1.35 16.28
N PRO A 111 -4.31 -0.12 16.55
CA PRO A 111 -3.59 0.14 17.80
C PRO A 111 -4.48 -0.05 19.04
N LEU A 112 -5.80 0.22 18.95
CA LEU A 112 -6.76 -0.07 20.02
C LEU A 112 -6.83 -1.56 20.37
N ALA A 113 -6.94 -2.44 19.39
CA ALA A 113 -7.00 -3.88 19.62
C ALA A 113 -5.68 -4.40 20.20
N ILE A 114 -4.53 -3.87 19.77
CA ILE A 114 -3.22 -4.23 20.34
C ILE A 114 -3.18 -3.83 21.82
N ALA A 115 -3.51 -2.58 22.14
CA ALA A 115 -3.53 -2.09 23.51
C ALA A 115 -4.46 -2.93 24.41
N ALA A 116 -5.69 -3.19 23.95
CA ALA A 116 -6.68 -3.96 24.71
C ALA A 116 -6.25 -5.42 24.93
N LEU A 117 -5.66 -6.08 23.93
CA LEU A 117 -5.18 -7.46 24.07
C LEU A 117 -3.96 -7.59 24.96
N ARG A 118 -3.10 -6.57 25.02
CA ARG A 118 -1.99 -6.50 26.00
C ARG A 118 -2.51 -6.34 27.42
N ASN A 119 -3.55 -5.53 27.61
CA ASN A 119 -4.19 -5.35 28.90
C ASN A 119 -4.90 -6.63 29.37
N ASN A 120 -5.66 -7.28 28.48
CA ASN A 120 -6.32 -8.56 28.78
C ASN A 120 -6.57 -9.39 27.52
N ALA A 121 -5.88 -10.53 27.42
CA ALA A 121 -5.98 -11.43 26.27
C ALA A 121 -7.36 -12.10 26.10
N SER A 122 -8.23 -12.06 27.12
CA SER A 122 -9.60 -12.62 27.04
C SER A 122 -10.47 -11.93 25.99
N TYR A 123 -10.14 -10.69 25.60
CA TYR A 123 -10.83 -9.92 24.57
C TYR A 123 -10.52 -10.38 23.13
N SER A 124 -9.86 -11.51 22.93
CA SER A 124 -9.49 -12.03 21.59
C SER A 124 -10.67 -12.13 20.62
N ALA A 125 -11.85 -12.57 21.08
CA ALA A 125 -13.05 -12.63 20.26
C ALA A 125 -13.58 -11.22 19.91
N THR A 126 -13.58 -10.31 20.88
CA THR A 126 -13.98 -8.91 20.70
C THR A 126 -13.05 -8.18 19.70
N ALA A 127 -11.74 -8.40 19.82
CA ALA A 127 -10.75 -7.90 18.87
C ALA A 127 -10.99 -8.44 17.46
N SER A 128 -11.35 -9.72 17.32
CA SER A 128 -11.71 -10.31 16.03
C SER A 128 -12.84 -9.55 15.35
N SER A 129 -13.96 -9.33 16.05
CA SER A 129 -15.11 -8.59 15.48
C SER A 129 -14.77 -7.13 15.16
N ALA A 130 -14.01 -6.46 16.03
CA ALA A 130 -13.60 -5.07 15.84
C ALA A 130 -12.67 -4.89 14.61
N ILE A 131 -11.79 -5.85 14.34
CA ILE A 131 -10.84 -5.77 13.22
C ILE A 131 -11.47 -6.29 11.92
N THR A 132 -12.01 -7.51 11.91
CA THR A 132 -12.47 -8.20 10.70
C THR A 132 -13.74 -7.62 10.11
N ALA A 133 -14.73 -7.33 10.96
CA ALA A 133 -16.04 -6.82 10.57
C ALA A 133 -16.20 -5.31 10.86
N SER A 134 -15.17 -4.67 11.41
CA SER A 134 -15.23 -3.26 11.83
C SER A 134 -16.35 -2.97 12.83
N ASP A 135 -16.73 -3.94 13.66
CA ASP A 135 -17.81 -3.79 14.65
C ASP A 135 -17.51 -2.66 15.65
N ASN A 136 -18.44 -1.71 15.81
CA ASN A 136 -18.26 -0.55 16.68
C ASN A 136 -18.53 -0.87 18.15
N GLY A 137 -19.48 -1.76 18.47
CA GLY A 137 -19.76 -2.18 19.85
C GLY A 137 -18.61 -3.00 20.43
N ALA A 138 -18.00 -3.85 19.61
CA ALA A 138 -16.79 -4.58 19.97
C ALA A 138 -15.62 -3.62 20.21
N ALA A 139 -15.40 -2.64 19.32
CA ALA A 139 -14.36 -1.64 19.51
C ALA A 139 -14.60 -0.77 20.75
N ASP A 140 -15.84 -0.40 21.05
CA ASP A 140 -16.19 0.32 22.28
C ASP A 140 -15.95 -0.53 23.54
N THR A 141 -16.19 -1.85 23.47
CA THR A 141 -15.83 -2.78 24.54
C THR A 141 -14.31 -2.83 24.77
N LEU A 142 -13.51 -2.84 23.70
CA LEU A 142 -12.05 -2.78 23.80
C LEU A 142 -11.57 -1.45 24.38
N TRP A 143 -12.21 -0.34 24.01
CA TRP A 143 -11.89 0.98 24.55
C TRP A 143 -12.18 1.05 26.05
N GLN A 144 -13.36 0.61 26.48
CA GLN A 144 -13.77 0.62 27.89
C GLN A 144 -12.90 -0.31 28.75
N SER A 145 -12.36 -1.40 28.19
CA SER A 145 -11.50 -2.30 28.95
C SER A 145 -10.14 -1.68 29.33
N LEU A 146 -9.76 -0.57 28.70
CA LEU A 146 -8.52 0.16 28.98
C LEU A 146 -8.67 1.20 30.11
N GLY A 147 -9.86 1.36 30.69
CA GLY A 147 -10.10 2.25 31.82
C GLY A 147 -10.82 3.54 31.45
N SER A 148 -10.40 4.66 32.04
CA SER A 148 -11.01 5.96 31.74
C SER A 148 -10.69 6.39 30.29
N GLY A 149 -11.41 7.41 29.77
CA GLY A 149 -11.12 7.94 28.44
C GLY A 149 -9.67 8.44 28.27
N ALA A 150 -9.05 8.91 29.36
CA ALA A 150 -7.64 9.31 29.36
C ALA A 150 -6.69 8.11 29.34
N ASP A 151 -6.97 7.08 30.14
CA ASP A 151 -6.15 5.86 30.19
C ASP A 151 -6.21 5.10 28.86
N ALA A 152 -7.41 4.99 28.29
CA ALA A 152 -7.63 4.37 26.99
C ALA A 152 -6.91 5.13 25.87
N ALA A 153 -7.02 6.46 25.82
CA ALA A 153 -6.28 7.27 24.85
C ALA A 153 -4.77 7.08 24.99
N ALA A 154 -4.23 7.15 26.21
CA ALA A 154 -2.81 6.97 26.48
C ALA A 154 -2.32 5.57 26.07
N ALA A 155 -3.11 4.53 26.29
CA ALA A 155 -2.77 3.16 25.89
C ALA A 155 -2.72 3.00 24.36
N VAL A 156 -3.69 3.58 23.64
CA VAL A 156 -3.69 3.57 22.16
C VAL A 156 -2.53 4.40 21.60
N GLU A 157 -2.26 5.58 22.17
CA GLU A 157 -1.11 6.41 21.81
C GLU A 157 0.20 5.68 22.04
N GLY A 158 0.37 4.96 23.16
CA GLY A 158 1.56 4.16 23.43
C GLY A 158 1.88 3.20 22.29
N VAL A 159 0.88 2.50 21.77
CA VAL A 159 1.05 1.60 20.60
C VAL A 159 1.40 2.38 19.34
N LEU A 160 0.83 3.58 19.12
CA LEU A 160 1.23 4.46 18.01
C LEU A 160 2.70 4.87 18.11
N ARG A 161 3.16 5.25 19.31
CA ARG A 161 4.56 5.65 19.58
C ARG A 161 5.53 4.51 19.33
N GLU A 162 5.19 3.28 19.73
CA GLU A 162 5.99 2.09 19.41
C GLU A 162 6.11 1.84 17.90
N GLY A 163 5.07 2.18 17.14
CA GLY A 163 5.09 2.17 15.68
C GLY A 163 5.81 3.37 15.03
N GLY A 164 6.43 4.25 15.82
CA GLY A 164 7.15 5.42 15.33
C GLY A 164 6.28 6.63 14.99
N ASP A 165 4.95 6.54 15.13
CA ASP A 165 4.07 7.70 15.05
C ASP A 165 4.19 8.51 16.35
N THR A 166 4.96 9.60 16.32
CA THR A 166 5.22 10.49 17.47
C THR A 166 4.26 11.68 17.57
N LYS A 167 3.28 11.79 16.67
CA LYS A 167 2.48 13.02 16.48
C LYS A 167 1.00 12.83 16.76
N THR A 168 0.41 11.71 16.33
CA THR A 168 -1.03 11.50 16.42
C THR A 168 -1.48 11.42 17.87
N THR A 169 -2.44 12.26 18.25
CA THR A 169 -3.09 12.23 19.57
C THR A 169 -4.47 11.59 19.47
N VAL A 170 -4.85 10.80 20.48
CA VAL A 170 -6.16 10.16 20.56
C VAL A 170 -7.06 11.00 21.47
N PRO A 171 -8.25 11.44 21.00
CA PRO A 171 -9.17 12.19 21.83
C PRO A 171 -9.54 11.40 23.10
N THR A 172 -9.71 12.11 24.22
CA THR A 172 -10.15 11.51 25.50
C THR A 172 -11.65 11.67 25.73
N GLN A 173 -12.30 12.53 24.93
CA GLN A 173 -13.71 12.88 25.04
C GLN A 173 -14.36 12.88 23.65
N ARG A 174 -15.67 12.61 23.63
CA ARG A 174 -16.46 12.59 22.41
C ARG A 174 -16.80 14.03 21.99
N THR A 175 -16.30 14.48 20.85
CA THR A 175 -16.64 15.80 20.29
C THR A 175 -17.79 15.72 19.28
N ARG A 176 -17.90 14.63 18.53
CA ARG A 176 -19.07 14.29 17.70
C ARG A 176 -19.88 13.13 18.28
N ALA A 177 -21.19 13.32 18.44
CA ALA A 177 -22.11 12.33 18.98
C ALA A 177 -22.26 11.07 18.08
N ASP A 178 -22.11 11.25 16.77
CA ASP A 178 -22.26 10.21 15.74
C ASP A 178 -20.96 9.44 15.45
N ALA A 179 -19.87 9.72 16.19
CA ALA A 179 -18.58 9.07 16.02
C ALA A 179 -18.00 8.53 17.34
N SER A 180 -17.16 7.50 17.24
CA SER A 180 -16.40 7.00 18.39
C SER A 180 -15.33 8.00 18.82
N ILE A 181 -14.94 7.98 20.09
CA ILE A 181 -13.93 8.90 20.64
C ILE A 181 -12.59 8.71 19.88
N TYR A 182 -12.12 7.46 19.85
CA TYR A 182 -10.87 7.09 19.21
C TYR A 182 -10.86 7.34 17.69
N GLY A 183 -12.01 7.16 17.01
CA GLY A 183 -12.11 7.31 15.55
C GLY A 183 -11.93 8.76 15.07
N GLN A 184 -12.04 9.73 15.98
CA GLN A 184 -11.88 11.15 15.72
C GLN A 184 -10.42 11.63 15.85
N ALA A 185 -9.48 10.73 16.13
CA ALA A 185 -8.05 11.04 16.06
C ALA A 185 -7.70 11.50 14.63
N GLU A 186 -7.17 12.71 14.49
CA GLU A 186 -6.62 13.20 13.23
C GLU A 186 -5.33 12.44 12.93
N TRP A 187 -5.30 11.71 11.82
CA TRP A 187 -4.19 10.82 11.48
C TRP A 187 -3.73 11.03 10.05
N THR A 188 -2.55 11.61 9.88
CA THR A 188 -1.96 11.86 8.55
C THR A 188 -1.62 10.55 7.84
N LEU A 189 -1.59 10.55 6.51
CA LEU A 189 -1.11 9.37 5.76
C LEU A 189 0.35 9.03 6.08
N ALA A 190 1.18 10.05 6.29
CA ALA A 190 2.59 9.88 6.62
C ALA A 190 2.78 9.16 7.96
N ASP A 191 2.04 9.58 8.99
CA ASP A 191 2.13 8.96 10.31
C ASP A 191 1.43 7.59 10.32
N GLN A 192 0.35 7.41 9.56
CA GLN A 192 -0.34 6.13 9.41
C GLN A 192 0.53 5.08 8.71
N VAL A 193 1.23 5.44 7.63
CA VAL A 193 2.13 4.50 6.96
C VAL A 193 3.39 4.22 7.80
N ARG A 194 3.87 5.20 8.60
CA ARG A 194 4.98 4.96 9.54
C ARG A 194 4.60 3.96 10.61
N PHE A 195 3.43 4.12 11.23
CA PHE A 195 2.88 3.14 12.15
C PHE A 195 2.77 1.76 11.49
N ALA A 196 2.24 1.71 10.26
CA ALA A 196 2.09 0.48 9.50
C ALA A 196 3.44 -0.20 9.20
N SER A 197 4.48 0.55 8.83
CA SER A 197 5.80 -0.01 8.49
C SER A 197 6.49 -0.66 9.68
N ARG A 198 6.11 -0.28 10.90
CA ARG A 198 6.60 -0.85 12.15
C ARG A 198 5.64 -1.85 12.78
N LEU A 199 4.38 -1.92 12.32
CA LEU A 199 3.34 -2.78 12.86
C LEU A 199 3.75 -4.25 13.09
N PRO A 200 4.40 -4.95 12.13
CA PRO A 200 4.81 -6.34 12.35
C PRO A 200 6.00 -6.46 13.33
N CYS A 201 6.67 -5.35 13.63
CA CYS A 201 7.82 -5.28 14.55
C CYS A 201 7.41 -4.93 15.98
N ILE A 202 6.16 -4.49 16.18
CA ILE A 202 5.61 -4.19 17.50
C ILE A 202 5.38 -5.49 18.27
N ALA A 203 5.85 -5.55 19.52
CA ALA A 203 5.66 -6.71 20.38
C ALA A 203 4.17 -7.07 20.54
N GLN A 204 3.82 -8.35 20.52
CA GLN A 204 2.43 -8.82 20.72
C GLN A 204 1.40 -8.27 19.69
N SER A 205 1.83 -7.75 18.54
CA SER A 205 0.92 -7.29 17.48
C SER A 205 0.41 -8.43 16.58
N GLN A 206 1.05 -9.60 16.61
CA GLN A 206 0.88 -10.67 15.63
C GLN A 206 -0.57 -11.14 15.50
N ARG A 207 -1.31 -11.18 16.63
CA ARG A 207 -2.73 -11.55 16.63
C ARG A 207 -3.58 -10.54 15.83
N VAL A 208 -3.35 -9.25 16.03
CA VAL A 208 -4.12 -8.20 15.35
C VAL A 208 -3.74 -8.13 13.87
N VAL A 209 -2.46 -8.27 13.54
CA VAL A 209 -1.99 -8.37 12.15
C VAL A 209 -2.63 -9.57 11.44
N GLY A 210 -2.68 -10.74 12.08
CA GLY A 210 -3.35 -11.91 11.51
C GLY A 210 -4.87 -11.71 11.30
N LEU A 211 -5.53 -10.91 12.13
CA LEU A 211 -6.95 -10.53 11.93
C LEU A 211 -7.12 -9.58 10.75
N MET A 212 -6.12 -8.74 10.44
CA MET A 212 -6.15 -7.82 9.30
C MET A 212 -6.12 -8.52 7.94
N GLN A 213 -5.77 -9.82 7.88
CA GLN A 213 -5.94 -10.64 6.66
C GLN A 213 -7.38 -11.13 6.47
N GLN A 214 -8.14 -11.20 7.56
CA GLN A 214 -9.45 -11.84 7.65
C GLN A 214 -10.62 -10.86 7.51
N ILE A 215 -10.38 -9.72 6.85
CA ILE A 215 -11.41 -8.72 6.61
C ILE A 215 -12.57 -9.34 5.83
N VAL A 216 -13.79 -9.12 6.32
CA VAL A 216 -15.02 -9.69 5.75
C VAL A 216 -15.20 -9.25 4.30
N PRO A 217 -15.82 -10.09 3.42
CA PRO A 217 -15.90 -9.83 1.98
C PRO A 217 -16.44 -8.45 1.60
N SER A 218 -17.45 -7.94 2.31
CA SER A 218 -18.04 -6.62 2.04
C SER A 218 -17.09 -5.44 2.25
N HIS A 219 -15.98 -5.63 2.95
CA HIS A 219 -14.97 -4.60 3.22
C HIS A 219 -13.68 -4.81 2.40
N ARG A 220 -13.65 -5.78 1.48
CA ARG A 220 -12.48 -6.12 0.65
C ARG A 220 -12.40 -5.33 -0.67
N TRP A 221 -12.61 -4.03 -0.60
CA TRP A 221 -12.26 -3.06 -1.65
C TRP A 221 -10.85 -2.49 -1.39
N GLY A 222 -10.28 -1.77 -2.34
CA GLY A 222 -8.94 -1.20 -2.27
C GLY A 222 -7.87 -2.26 -2.04
N LEU A 223 -7.21 -2.22 -0.89
CA LEU A 223 -6.19 -3.20 -0.47
C LEU A 223 -6.74 -4.63 -0.40
N GLY A 224 -8.06 -4.80 -0.29
CA GLY A 224 -8.69 -6.12 -0.33
C GLY A 224 -8.47 -6.91 -1.62
N ALA A 225 -8.07 -6.22 -2.71
CA ALA A 225 -7.71 -6.83 -4.00
C ALA A 225 -6.39 -7.61 -3.96
N PHE A 226 -5.50 -7.35 -3.00
CA PHE A 226 -4.27 -8.12 -2.82
C PHE A 226 -4.55 -9.33 -1.91
N THR A 227 -4.25 -10.53 -2.39
CA THR A 227 -4.56 -11.79 -1.69
C THR A 227 -3.94 -11.87 -0.30
N SER A 228 -2.71 -11.38 -0.12
CA SER A 228 -1.97 -11.41 1.15
C SER A 228 -2.07 -10.11 1.96
N ALA A 229 -2.95 -9.17 1.58
CA ALA A 229 -3.06 -7.91 2.30
C ALA A 229 -3.51 -8.12 3.76
N GLU A 230 -2.75 -7.50 4.66
CA GLU A 230 -3.13 -7.25 6.04
C GLU A 230 -3.55 -5.79 6.13
N PHE A 231 -4.85 -5.49 6.13
CA PHE A 231 -5.30 -4.11 6.11
C PHE A 231 -6.46 -3.83 7.05
N LYS A 232 -6.68 -2.54 7.33
CA LYS A 232 -7.89 -2.06 7.98
C LYS A 232 -8.42 -0.84 7.24
N GLY A 233 -9.70 -0.90 6.88
CA GLY A 233 -10.44 0.25 6.36
C GLY A 233 -11.09 1.11 7.44
N GLY A 234 -11.31 2.38 7.11
CA GLY A 234 -12.10 3.33 7.89
C GLY A 234 -12.80 4.32 6.96
N TRP A 235 -14.03 4.67 7.29
CA TRP A 235 -14.84 5.58 6.51
C TRP A 235 -15.85 6.30 7.40
N GLY A 236 -16.29 7.47 6.96
CA GLY A 236 -17.37 8.20 7.59
C GLY A 236 -17.56 9.59 6.99
N PRO A 237 -18.75 10.18 7.16
CA PRO A 237 -19.04 11.52 6.67
C PRO A 237 -18.48 12.61 7.58
N ASP A 238 -18.04 13.71 6.97
CA ASP A 238 -17.91 14.99 7.67
C ASP A 238 -19.30 15.55 8.05
N PRO A 239 -19.38 16.66 8.82
CA PRO A 239 -20.67 17.27 9.19
C PRO A 239 -21.54 17.75 8.01
N SER A 240 -20.95 17.91 6.82
CA SER A 240 -21.68 18.23 5.59
C SER A 240 -22.16 17.00 4.82
N GLY A 241 -21.87 15.79 5.34
CA GLY A 241 -22.25 14.51 4.73
C GLY A 241 -21.22 13.94 3.76
N LYS A 242 -20.07 14.60 3.53
CA LYS A 242 -19.08 14.14 2.56
C LYS A 242 -18.20 13.06 3.17
N TYR A 243 -18.17 11.90 2.53
CA TYR A 243 -17.38 10.77 3.00
C TYR A 243 -15.88 10.96 2.77
N LEU A 244 -15.13 10.63 3.82
CA LEU A 244 -13.74 10.21 3.72
C LEU A 244 -13.73 8.67 3.72
N VAL A 245 -12.94 8.07 2.82
CA VAL A 245 -12.68 6.64 2.76
C VAL A 245 -11.18 6.43 2.79
N ARG A 246 -10.68 5.61 3.72
CA ARG A 246 -9.24 5.34 3.87
C ARG A 246 -8.98 3.89 4.23
N GLN A 247 -7.81 3.39 3.87
CA GLN A 247 -7.28 2.15 4.41
C GLN A 247 -5.78 2.29 4.63
N PHE A 248 -5.25 1.42 5.49
CA PHE A 248 -3.83 1.21 5.60
C PHE A 248 -3.55 -0.24 5.93
N GLY A 249 -2.30 -0.66 5.71
CA GLY A 249 -1.92 -2.03 5.94
C GLY A 249 -0.55 -2.39 5.37
N LEU A 250 -0.39 -3.68 5.16
CA LEU A 250 0.81 -4.32 4.64
C LEU A 250 0.44 -5.14 3.41
N ILE A 251 1.24 -5.04 2.36
CA ILE A 251 1.14 -5.87 1.16
C ILE A 251 2.53 -6.40 0.79
N ASP A 252 2.57 -7.50 0.06
CA ASP A 252 3.83 -8.08 -0.40
C ASP A 252 4.28 -7.45 -1.72
N SER A 253 5.59 -7.32 -1.88
CA SER A 253 6.28 -6.95 -3.11
C SER A 253 7.38 -7.98 -3.39
N PRO A 254 7.95 -8.04 -4.61
CA PRO A 254 9.04 -8.97 -4.90
C PRO A 254 10.29 -8.78 -4.03
N SER A 255 10.49 -7.57 -3.50
CA SER A 255 11.67 -7.22 -2.69
C SER A 255 11.44 -7.30 -1.17
N GLY A 256 10.22 -7.66 -0.73
CA GLY A 256 9.85 -7.77 0.68
C GLY A 256 8.46 -7.20 0.96
N ARG A 257 8.15 -6.88 2.22
CA ARG A 257 6.84 -6.32 2.58
C ARG A 257 6.87 -4.81 2.57
N ILE A 258 5.80 -4.20 2.08
CA ILE A 258 5.60 -2.75 2.13
C ILE A 258 4.40 -2.40 3.00
N ALA A 259 4.52 -1.30 3.73
CA ALA A 259 3.42 -0.61 4.36
C ALA A 259 2.82 0.41 3.39
N ILE A 260 1.50 0.50 3.39
CA ILE A 260 0.74 1.38 2.51
C ILE A 260 -0.40 2.03 3.30
N ALA A 261 -0.63 3.31 3.09
CA ALA A 261 -1.79 4.05 3.57
C ALA A 261 -2.33 4.93 2.44
N PHE A 262 -3.63 4.90 2.21
CA PHE A 262 -4.26 5.75 1.19
C PHE A 262 -5.66 6.18 1.58
N ALA A 263 -6.12 7.26 0.97
CA ALA A 263 -7.41 7.84 1.25
C ALA A 263 -7.98 8.54 0.02
N ALA A 264 -9.30 8.63 -0.01
CA ALA A 264 -10.09 9.33 -1.02
C ALA A 264 -11.21 10.11 -0.35
N GLN A 265 -11.43 11.34 -0.82
CA GLN A 265 -12.55 12.19 -0.48
C GLN A 265 -13.18 12.69 -1.80
N PRO A 266 -14.17 11.96 -2.34
CA PRO A 266 -14.80 12.32 -3.61
C PRO A 266 -15.62 13.62 -3.49
N ASP A 267 -15.66 14.42 -4.56
CA ASP A 267 -16.46 15.65 -4.61
C ASP A 267 -17.96 15.38 -4.44
N SER A 268 -18.42 14.20 -4.90
CA SER A 268 -19.79 13.73 -4.72
C SER A 268 -20.16 13.50 -3.25
N GLY A 269 -19.17 13.35 -2.37
CA GLY A 269 -19.35 12.97 -0.97
C GLY A 269 -19.78 11.52 -0.77
N SER A 270 -19.91 10.70 -1.82
CA SER A 270 -20.41 9.32 -1.74
C SER A 270 -19.35 8.34 -1.21
N PHE A 271 -19.76 7.46 -0.30
CA PHE A 271 -18.91 6.34 0.14
C PHE A 271 -18.48 5.45 -1.03
N ASN A 272 -19.41 5.13 -1.94
CA ASN A 272 -19.15 4.23 -3.06
C ASN A 272 -18.12 4.78 -4.05
N ASP A 273 -18.17 6.08 -4.31
CA ASP A 273 -17.19 6.73 -5.18
C ASP A 273 -15.81 6.72 -4.53
N GLY A 274 -15.73 6.91 -3.22
CA GLY A 274 -14.50 6.77 -2.45
C GLY A 274 -13.92 5.35 -2.53
N MET A 275 -14.75 4.31 -2.41
CA MET A 275 -14.29 2.91 -2.63
C MET A 275 -13.72 2.72 -4.04
N THR A 276 -14.43 3.22 -5.06
CA THR A 276 -13.99 3.12 -6.47
C THR A 276 -12.65 3.83 -6.71
N MET A 277 -12.43 4.97 -6.05
CA MET A 277 -11.15 5.70 -6.12
C MET A 277 -10.01 4.89 -5.48
N LEU A 278 -10.26 4.23 -4.34
CA LEU A 278 -9.27 3.36 -3.70
C LEU A 278 -9.00 2.08 -4.51
N ASP A 279 -10.01 1.48 -5.15
CA ASP A 279 -9.83 0.33 -6.05
C ASP A 279 -8.91 0.67 -7.23
N LYS A 280 -9.07 1.86 -7.81
CA LYS A 280 -8.19 2.35 -8.88
C LYS A 280 -6.76 2.60 -8.39
N MET A 281 -6.59 3.16 -7.19
CA MET A 281 -5.25 3.32 -6.60
C MET A 281 -4.60 1.96 -6.27
N ALA A 282 -5.36 0.99 -5.79
CA ALA A 282 -4.85 -0.37 -5.56
C ALA A 282 -4.42 -1.04 -6.88
N THR A 283 -5.20 -0.87 -7.95
CA THR A 283 -4.87 -1.37 -9.29
C THR A 283 -3.58 -0.74 -9.81
N LEU A 284 -3.42 0.58 -9.65
CA LEU A 284 -2.19 1.29 -9.98
C LEU A 284 -1.00 0.71 -9.20
N VAL A 285 -1.08 0.63 -7.87
CA VAL A 285 0.01 0.12 -7.04
C VAL A 285 0.41 -1.31 -7.42
N SER A 286 -0.57 -2.17 -7.75
CA SER A 286 -0.31 -3.53 -8.22
C SER A 286 0.59 -3.57 -9.46
N GLY A 287 0.41 -2.62 -10.39
CA GLY A 287 1.23 -2.49 -11.60
C GLY A 287 2.68 -2.03 -11.36
N HIS A 288 2.99 -1.50 -10.18
CA HIS A 288 4.30 -0.94 -9.84
C HIS A 288 4.96 -1.61 -8.62
N LEU A 289 4.50 -2.79 -8.19
CA LEU A 289 5.10 -3.50 -7.05
C LEU A 289 6.61 -3.75 -7.22
N ASP A 290 7.06 -3.97 -8.45
CA ASP A 290 8.48 -4.20 -8.79
C ASP A 290 9.35 -2.94 -8.58
N GLU A 291 8.76 -1.75 -8.55
CA GLU A 291 9.46 -0.48 -8.28
C GLU A 291 9.59 -0.18 -6.79
N LEU A 292 8.80 -0.86 -5.94
CA LEU A 292 8.71 -0.58 -4.52
C LEU A 292 9.72 -1.43 -3.74
N ALA A 293 10.55 -0.75 -2.96
CA ALA A 293 11.42 -1.41 -1.99
C ALA A 293 10.60 -1.91 -0.81
N GLY A 294 10.56 -3.23 -0.63
CA GLY A 294 10.06 -3.90 0.55
C GLY A 294 11.13 -4.00 1.64
N GLY A 295 10.70 -4.40 2.83
CA GLY A 295 11.59 -4.65 3.94
C GLY A 295 11.05 -5.69 4.91
N HIS A 296 11.71 -5.80 6.05
CA HIS A 296 11.39 -6.72 7.14
C HIS A 296 11.78 -6.10 8.48
N CYS A 297 11.24 -6.64 9.57
CA CYS A 297 11.73 -6.31 10.91
C CYS A 297 13.15 -6.85 11.09
N ALA A 298 13.94 -6.19 11.94
CA ALA A 298 15.27 -6.66 12.32
C ALA A 298 15.20 -7.87 13.27
#